data_AF-A0A7V5UKC9-F1
#
_entry.id   AF-A0A7V5UKC9-F1
#
_cell.length_a   1.000
_cell.length_b   1.000
_cell.length_c   1.000
_cell.angle_alpha   90.00
_cell.angle_beta   90.00
_cell.angle_gamma   90.00
#
_symmetry.space_group_name_H-M   'P 1'
#
loop_
_entity.id
_entity.type
_entity.pdbx_description
1 polymer ?
#
loop_
_entity_poly.entity_id
_entity_poly.type
_entity_poly.pdbx_seq_one_letter_code
_entity_poly.pdbx_strand_id
1 'polypeptide(L)'
;MRPTLTLDSLSTFLDGKFIDPAGLLGPQVVEQDGRRALAVRVFLPQGRRAWVVDEAHRAWPMRRLHPAGYFEGLCPLSETSSVNYRIELADRSGRRQLMHDPYAFEPWLTDFDLYLFGQGTHWRIYEKMGARRRQIDDVAGFNFAVWAPNARRVSVVGDFNGWDERIHPMRHRGDSGIWEIFLPGLDVGQRYKFRITTCTGEVVDKADPFALTSELPPCTASITAELERYCWQDEAWMAERTERSFLHAPMSIYEVHLGSWQRDQSPYGWMNYRVLAHRLVE
;
A
#
# COMPACT_ATOMS: atom_id res chain seq x y z
N MET A 1 -2.04 17.34 -30.44
CA MET A 1 -2.24 16.05 -29.76
C MET A 1 -3.65 16.00 -29.19
N ARG A 2 -4.51 15.08 -29.63
CA ARG A 2 -5.84 14.88 -29.02
C ARG A 2 -5.68 14.03 -27.75
N PRO A 3 -6.42 14.29 -26.66
CA PRO A 3 -6.43 13.40 -25.49
C PRO A 3 -6.88 12.01 -25.93
N THR A 4 -6.27 10.96 -25.38
CA THR A 4 -6.69 9.58 -25.67
C THR A 4 -7.87 9.11 -24.80
N LEU A 5 -8.31 9.93 -23.85
CA LEU A 5 -9.43 9.66 -22.93
C LEU A 5 -10.65 10.51 -23.23
N THR A 6 -11.83 9.95 -22.93
CA THR A 6 -13.08 10.69 -22.88
C THR A 6 -13.13 11.56 -21.62
N LEU A 7 -13.77 12.72 -21.70
CA LEU A 7 -13.95 13.63 -20.55
C LEU A 7 -14.77 12.97 -19.42
N ASP A 8 -15.62 12.01 -19.76
CA ASP A 8 -16.48 11.28 -18.83
C ASP A 8 -15.73 10.32 -17.89
N SER A 9 -14.66 9.69 -18.38
CA SER A 9 -13.80 8.86 -17.52
C SER A 9 -13.03 9.72 -16.49
N LEU A 10 -12.63 10.93 -16.89
CA LEU A 10 -11.94 11.88 -16.02
C LEU A 10 -12.86 12.41 -14.92
N SER A 11 -14.11 12.80 -15.24
CA SER A 11 -15.07 13.23 -14.22
C SER A 11 -15.39 12.10 -13.24
N THR A 12 -15.60 10.88 -13.74
CA THR A 12 -15.90 9.70 -12.90
C THR A 12 -14.78 9.40 -11.91
N PHE A 13 -13.51 9.55 -12.33
CA PHE A 13 -12.36 9.41 -11.43
C PHE A 13 -12.29 10.51 -10.38
N LEU A 14 -12.49 11.77 -10.77
CA LEU A 14 -12.45 12.90 -9.84
C LEU A 14 -13.58 12.86 -8.82
N ASP A 15 -14.75 12.37 -9.23
CA ASP A 15 -15.91 12.11 -8.36
C ASP A 15 -15.69 10.90 -7.43
N GLY A 16 -14.59 10.15 -7.60
CA GLY A 16 -14.30 8.96 -6.81
C GLY A 16 -15.22 7.78 -7.09
N LYS A 17 -15.87 7.76 -8.25
CA LYS A 17 -16.77 6.69 -8.71
C LYS A 17 -16.08 5.65 -9.59
N PHE A 18 -14.79 5.83 -9.84
CA PHE A 18 -14.01 4.94 -10.72
C PHE A 18 -13.46 3.75 -9.92
N ILE A 19 -13.89 2.54 -10.29
CA ILE A 19 -13.62 1.31 -9.55
C ILE A 19 -12.20 0.80 -9.79
N ASP A 20 -11.66 0.97 -11.00
CA ASP A 20 -10.32 0.49 -11.36
C ASP A 20 -9.41 1.65 -11.82
N PRO A 21 -8.76 2.39 -10.89
CA PRO A 21 -7.85 3.46 -11.23
C PRO A 21 -6.72 3.08 -12.21
N ALA A 22 -6.29 1.82 -12.27
CA ALA A 22 -5.22 1.39 -13.17
C ALA A 22 -5.66 1.31 -14.64
N GLY A 23 -6.97 1.19 -14.89
CA GLY A 23 -7.53 1.37 -16.22
C GLY A 23 -7.44 2.81 -16.74
N LEU A 24 -7.07 3.78 -15.88
CA LEU A 24 -6.96 5.20 -16.23
C LEU A 24 -5.56 5.77 -16.01
N LEU A 25 -4.94 5.41 -14.89
CA LEU A 25 -3.62 5.85 -14.44
C LEU A 25 -2.55 4.82 -14.80
N GLY A 26 -1.30 5.25 -14.83
CA GLY A 26 -0.18 4.41 -15.20
C GLY A 26 0.07 4.36 -16.71
N PRO A 27 0.90 3.40 -17.14
CA PRO A 27 1.28 3.21 -18.54
C PRO A 27 0.19 2.50 -19.35
N GLN A 28 -0.10 3.01 -20.54
CA GLN A 28 -0.98 2.37 -21.51
C GLN A 28 -0.44 2.51 -22.93
N VAL A 29 -0.47 1.43 -23.68
CA VAL A 29 -0.12 1.46 -25.10
C VAL A 29 -1.26 2.09 -25.89
N VAL A 30 -0.97 3.15 -26.62
CA VAL A 30 -1.93 3.86 -27.47
C VAL A 30 -1.42 3.94 -28.90
N GLU A 31 -2.33 4.02 -29.87
CA GLU A 31 -1.99 4.37 -31.25
C GLU A 31 -2.13 5.88 -31.45
N GLN A 32 -1.07 6.50 -31.98
CA GLN A 32 -1.07 7.89 -32.35
C GLN A 32 -0.43 8.06 -33.73
N ASP A 33 -1.15 8.69 -34.66
CA ASP A 33 -0.66 9.01 -36.01
C ASP A 33 -0.10 7.76 -36.75
N GLY A 34 -0.73 6.60 -36.54
CA GLY A 34 -0.34 5.31 -37.14
C GLY A 34 0.86 4.61 -36.47
N ARG A 35 1.31 5.08 -35.30
CA ARG A 35 2.41 4.47 -34.53
C ARG A 35 1.97 4.16 -33.10
N ARG A 36 2.48 3.05 -32.54
CA ARG A 36 2.30 2.72 -31.13
C ARG A 36 3.20 3.60 -30.26
N ALA A 37 2.62 4.16 -29.20
CA ALA A 37 3.31 4.96 -28.21
C ALA A 37 2.85 4.55 -26.79
N LEU A 38 3.64 4.90 -25.79
CA LEU A 38 3.29 4.70 -24.39
C LEU A 38 2.70 6.00 -23.82
N ALA A 39 1.40 5.97 -23.50
CA ALA A 39 0.73 7.02 -22.75
C ALA A 39 0.89 6.75 -21.26
N VAL A 40 1.55 7.65 -20.54
CA VAL A 40 1.68 7.62 -19.09
C VAL A 40 0.76 8.66 -18.50
N ARG A 41 -0.13 8.24 -17.59
CA ARG A 41 -1.14 9.11 -17.00
C ARG A 41 -1.06 9.09 -15.48
N VAL A 42 -0.98 10.28 -14.89
CA VAL A 42 -0.79 10.42 -13.44
C VAL A 42 -1.71 11.48 -12.88
N PHE A 43 -2.09 11.29 -11.61
CA PHE A 43 -2.87 12.26 -10.87
C PHE A 43 -2.02 12.85 -9.73
N LEU A 44 -1.64 14.12 -9.90
CA LEU A 44 -0.74 14.87 -9.02
C LEU A 44 -1.38 16.23 -8.68
N PRO A 45 -2.27 16.31 -7.67
CA PRO A 45 -3.00 17.53 -7.29
C PRO A 45 -2.12 18.75 -7.03
N GLN A 46 -0.96 18.51 -6.43
CA GLN A 46 0.04 19.50 -6.06
C GLN A 46 0.95 19.91 -7.23
N GLY A 47 0.88 19.19 -8.35
CA GLY A 47 1.74 19.38 -9.51
C GLY A 47 1.43 20.65 -10.30
N ARG A 48 2.47 21.41 -10.66
CA ARG A 48 2.39 22.50 -11.64
C ARG A 48 2.79 22.02 -13.04
N ARG A 49 3.86 21.23 -13.12
CA ARG A 49 4.36 20.58 -14.34
C ARG A 49 4.86 19.19 -14.00
N ALA A 50 4.75 18.27 -14.95
CA ALA A 50 5.23 16.91 -14.79
C ALA A 50 5.93 16.44 -16.07
N TRP A 51 6.86 15.50 -15.93
CA TRP A 51 7.57 14.84 -17.02
C TRP A 51 7.62 13.34 -16.77
N VAL A 52 7.56 12.56 -17.85
CA VAL A 52 7.97 11.15 -17.84
C VAL A 52 9.47 11.13 -18.09
N VAL A 53 10.23 10.43 -17.25
CA VAL A 53 11.69 10.34 -17.32
C VAL A 53 12.09 8.89 -17.42
N ASP A 54 12.85 8.50 -18.44
CA ASP A 54 13.38 7.14 -18.56
C ASP A 54 14.70 6.95 -17.80
N GLU A 55 15.25 5.73 -17.86
CA GLU A 55 16.56 5.38 -17.27
C GLU A 55 17.73 6.15 -17.88
N ALA A 56 17.61 6.58 -19.15
CA ALA A 56 18.62 7.39 -19.82
C ALA A 56 18.50 8.90 -19.49
N HIS A 57 17.64 9.25 -18.51
CA HIS A 57 17.34 10.62 -18.08
C HIS A 57 16.74 11.51 -19.18
N ARG A 58 16.16 10.92 -20.22
CA ARG A 58 15.38 11.65 -21.22
C ARG A 58 14.02 11.97 -20.62
N ALA A 59 13.60 13.23 -20.75
CA ALA A 59 12.36 13.74 -20.15
C ALA A 59 11.36 14.15 -21.22
N TRP A 60 10.15 13.58 -21.19
CA TRP A 60 9.02 13.97 -22.02
C TRP A 60 8.02 14.79 -21.20
N PRO A 61 7.69 16.03 -21.61
CA PRO A 61 6.75 16.84 -20.86
C PRO A 61 5.35 16.23 -20.88
N MET A 62 4.70 16.21 -19.72
CA MET A 62 3.31 15.80 -19.60
C MET A 62 2.40 17.02 -19.78
N ARG A 63 1.37 16.87 -20.59
CA ARG A 63 0.30 17.85 -20.73
C ARG A 63 -0.67 17.70 -19.56
N ARG A 64 -1.00 18.81 -18.91
CA ARG A 64 -2.07 18.86 -17.93
C ARG A 64 -3.43 18.80 -18.64
N LEU A 65 -4.14 17.69 -18.50
CA LEU A 65 -5.48 17.51 -19.10
C LEU A 65 -6.58 18.12 -18.25
N HIS A 66 -6.39 18.19 -16.92
CA HIS A 66 -7.39 18.72 -16.00
C HIS A 66 -6.77 19.59 -14.90
N PRO A 67 -7.39 20.73 -14.52
CA PRO A 67 -6.89 21.61 -13.45
C PRO A 67 -6.81 20.95 -12.08
N ALA A 68 -7.51 19.85 -11.84
CA ALA A 68 -7.38 19.07 -10.60
C ALA A 68 -6.02 18.36 -10.45
N GLY A 69 -5.17 18.37 -11.48
CA GLY A 69 -3.83 17.75 -11.42
C GLY A 69 -3.72 16.46 -12.22
N TYR A 70 -4.54 16.27 -13.26
CA TYR A 70 -4.39 15.13 -14.17
C TYR A 70 -3.41 15.46 -15.30
N PHE A 71 -2.41 14.60 -15.50
CA PHE A 71 -1.36 14.77 -16.49
C PHE A 71 -1.27 13.55 -17.41
N GLU A 72 -0.99 13.80 -18.69
CA GLU A 72 -0.74 12.77 -19.71
C GLU A 72 0.57 13.12 -20.42
N GLY A 73 1.53 12.19 -20.41
CA GLY A 73 2.75 12.25 -21.19
C GLY A 73 2.77 11.12 -22.20
N LEU A 74 3.25 11.40 -23.42
CA LEU A 74 3.51 10.36 -24.40
C LEU A 74 5.01 10.19 -24.56
N CYS A 75 5.46 8.95 -24.51
CA CYS A 75 6.84 8.57 -24.71
C CYS A 75 6.95 7.40 -25.69
N PRO A 76 8.12 7.20 -26.33
CA PRO A 76 8.35 6.05 -27.19
C PRO A 76 8.12 4.74 -26.44
N LEU A 77 7.49 3.77 -27.09
CA LEU A 77 7.38 2.42 -26.55
C LEU A 77 8.79 1.78 -26.52
N SER A 78 9.26 1.36 -25.35
CA SER A 78 10.48 0.55 -25.26
C SER A 78 10.20 -0.88 -25.77
N GLU A 79 11.20 -1.51 -26.39
CA GLU A 79 11.11 -2.93 -26.78
C GLU A 79 11.17 -3.87 -25.57
N THR A 80 11.73 -3.39 -24.45
CA THR A 80 11.74 -4.12 -23.17
C THR A 80 10.39 -4.02 -22.48
N SER A 81 9.84 -5.16 -22.07
CA SER A 81 8.53 -5.27 -21.42
C SER A 81 8.46 -4.64 -20.02
N SER A 82 9.59 -4.19 -19.45
CA SER A 82 9.64 -3.48 -18.19
C SER A 82 9.37 -1.99 -18.39
N VAL A 83 8.35 -1.48 -17.74
CA VAL A 83 7.98 -0.07 -17.78
C VAL A 83 8.89 0.70 -16.82
N ASN A 84 10.15 0.90 -17.22
CA ASN A 84 11.15 1.57 -16.39
C ASN A 84 11.17 3.08 -16.66
N TYR A 85 10.16 3.78 -16.14
CA TYR A 85 10.16 5.24 -16.08
C TYR A 85 9.94 5.74 -14.65
N ARG A 86 10.25 7.01 -14.45
CA ARG A 86 9.93 7.79 -13.28
C ARG A 86 9.16 9.04 -13.69
N ILE A 87 8.41 9.58 -12.75
CA ILE A 87 7.70 10.84 -12.90
C ILE A 87 8.51 11.91 -12.20
N GLU A 88 8.91 12.93 -12.96
CA GLU A 88 9.44 14.15 -12.38
C GLU A 88 8.30 15.15 -12.21
N LEU A 89 8.06 15.59 -10.98
CA LEU A 89 7.06 16.58 -10.64
C LEU A 89 7.72 17.89 -10.21
N ALA A 90 7.31 19.00 -10.81
CA ALA A 90 7.57 20.33 -10.26
C ALA A 90 6.32 20.85 -9.55
N ASP A 91 6.42 21.07 -8.24
CA ASP A 91 5.32 21.60 -7.44
C ASP A 91 5.12 23.11 -7.64
N ARG A 92 4.21 23.71 -6.88
CA ARG A 92 3.91 25.14 -6.95
C ARG A 92 5.06 26.03 -6.46
N SER A 93 5.92 25.52 -5.58
CA SER A 93 7.12 26.20 -5.07
C SER A 93 8.30 26.13 -6.03
N GLY A 94 8.21 25.29 -7.07
CA GLY A 94 9.29 25.02 -8.02
C GLY A 94 10.23 23.90 -7.58
N ARG A 95 9.98 23.27 -6.41
CA ARG A 95 10.72 22.09 -5.98
C ARG A 95 10.41 20.94 -6.94
N ARG A 96 11.47 20.27 -7.39
CA ARG A 96 11.39 19.07 -8.23
C ARG A 96 11.50 17.82 -7.39
N GLN A 97 10.71 16.82 -7.70
CA GLN A 97 10.72 15.51 -7.07
C GLN A 97 10.64 14.44 -8.16
N LEU A 98 11.51 13.44 -8.07
CA LEU A 98 11.49 12.27 -8.94
C LEU A 98 10.87 11.11 -8.16
N MET A 99 9.86 10.46 -8.71
CA MET A 99 9.13 9.39 -8.05
C MET A 99 8.79 8.26 -9.02
N HIS A 100 8.61 7.05 -8.50
CA HIS A 100 8.02 5.96 -9.26
C HIS A 100 6.51 6.13 -9.36
N ASP A 101 5.89 5.65 -10.43
CA ASP A 101 4.43 5.62 -10.58
C ASP A 101 3.86 4.37 -9.88
N PRO A 102 3.02 4.51 -8.84
CA PRO A 102 2.36 3.37 -8.18
C PRO A 102 1.55 2.47 -9.14
N TYR A 103 1.02 3.03 -10.23
CA TYR A 103 0.19 2.31 -11.21
C TYR A 103 0.99 1.66 -12.32
N ALA A 104 2.32 1.81 -12.35
CA ALA A 104 3.19 1.08 -13.28
C ALA A 104 3.48 -0.36 -12.81
N PHE A 105 3.15 -0.71 -11.57
CA PHE A 105 3.41 -2.03 -11.00
C PHE A 105 2.21 -2.96 -11.12
N GLU A 106 2.49 -4.23 -11.42
CA GLU A 106 1.47 -5.27 -11.47
C GLU A 106 0.95 -5.66 -10.07
N PRO A 107 -0.32 -6.08 -9.97
CA PRO A 107 -0.91 -6.61 -8.74
C PRO A 107 -0.08 -7.72 -8.12
N TRP A 108 -0.07 -7.79 -6.78
CA TRP A 108 0.71 -8.81 -6.08
C TRP A 108 -0.07 -10.08 -5.76
N LEU A 109 -1.36 -9.94 -5.48
CA LEU A 109 -2.22 -11.10 -5.25
C LEU A 109 -2.45 -11.82 -6.59
N THR A 110 -2.07 -13.10 -6.65
CA THR A 110 -2.33 -13.93 -7.83
C THR A 110 -3.79 -14.34 -7.89
N ASP A 111 -4.28 -14.76 -9.05
CA ASP A 111 -5.65 -15.28 -9.16
C ASP A 111 -5.87 -16.51 -8.27
N PHE A 112 -4.81 -17.29 -8.00
CA PHE A 112 -4.86 -18.40 -7.06
C PHE A 112 -5.00 -17.94 -5.60
N ASP A 113 -4.29 -16.86 -5.21
CA ASP A 113 -4.46 -16.25 -3.88
C ASP A 113 -5.91 -15.76 -3.69
N LEU A 114 -6.45 -15.07 -4.71
CA LEU A 114 -7.83 -14.57 -4.69
C LEU A 114 -8.85 -15.72 -4.59
N TYR A 115 -8.63 -16.79 -5.34
CA TYR A 115 -9.47 -17.99 -5.30
C TYR A 115 -9.47 -18.65 -3.93
N LEU A 116 -8.29 -18.93 -3.35
CA LEU A 116 -8.18 -19.54 -2.02
C LEU A 116 -8.78 -18.65 -0.93
N PHE A 117 -8.61 -17.33 -1.04
CA PHE A 117 -9.24 -16.40 -0.10
C PHE A 117 -10.77 -16.44 -0.20
N GLY A 118 -11.32 -16.44 -1.41
CA GLY A 118 -12.75 -16.57 -1.65
C GLY A 118 -13.35 -17.89 -1.16
N GLN A 119 -12.55 -18.97 -1.12
CA GLN A 119 -12.94 -20.26 -0.54
C GLN A 119 -12.71 -20.35 0.97
N GLY A 120 -12.09 -19.34 1.59
CA GLY A 120 -11.72 -19.37 3.02
C GLY A 120 -10.61 -20.38 3.35
N THR A 121 -9.83 -20.82 2.36
CA THR A 121 -8.79 -21.86 2.51
C THR A 121 -7.36 -21.31 2.39
N HIS A 122 -7.20 -19.99 2.29
CA HIS A 122 -5.89 -19.36 2.27
C HIS A 122 -5.31 -19.15 3.68
N TRP A 123 -4.75 -20.20 4.28
CA TRP A 123 -4.25 -20.18 5.67
C TRP A 123 -3.13 -19.18 5.96
N ARG A 124 -2.38 -18.76 4.93
CA ARG A 124 -1.30 -17.76 5.01
C ARG A 124 -1.65 -16.42 4.36
N ILE A 125 -2.94 -16.09 4.23
CA ILE A 125 -3.37 -14.85 3.55
C ILE A 125 -2.80 -13.58 4.21
N TYR A 126 -2.49 -13.66 5.51
CA TYR A 126 -1.85 -12.58 6.25
C TYR A 126 -0.47 -12.20 5.69
N GLU A 127 0.16 -12.98 4.81
CA GLU A 127 1.42 -12.62 4.15
C GLU A 127 1.22 -11.66 2.98
N LYS A 128 -0.02 -11.57 2.47
CA LYS A 128 -0.40 -10.75 1.31
C LYS A 128 -1.29 -9.56 1.69
N MET A 129 -2.15 -9.73 2.70
CA MET A 129 -3.08 -8.70 3.17
C MET A 129 -2.43 -7.70 4.10
N GLY A 130 -3.04 -6.52 4.19
CA GLY A 130 -2.54 -5.38 4.94
C GLY A 130 -1.35 -4.71 4.26
N ALA A 131 -0.54 -3.98 5.03
CA ALA A 131 0.73 -3.42 4.54
C ALA A 131 1.86 -4.44 4.63
N ARG A 132 2.43 -4.84 3.50
CA ARG A 132 3.51 -5.83 3.41
C ARG A 132 4.67 -5.28 2.60
N ARG A 133 5.85 -5.32 3.20
CA ARG A 133 7.07 -4.89 2.52
C ARG A 133 7.31 -5.82 1.33
N ARG A 134 7.60 -5.23 0.17
CA ARG A 134 7.90 -5.96 -1.06
C ARG A 134 8.95 -5.18 -1.84
N GLN A 135 9.80 -5.92 -2.54
CA GLN A 135 10.73 -5.38 -3.53
C GLN A 135 10.35 -5.92 -4.91
N ILE A 136 10.27 -5.02 -5.90
CA ILE A 136 10.04 -5.34 -7.30
C ILE A 136 11.23 -4.78 -8.06
N ASP A 137 12.04 -5.66 -8.64
CA ASP A 137 13.37 -5.33 -9.19
C ASP A 137 14.21 -4.58 -8.13
N ASP A 138 14.68 -3.37 -8.44
CA ASP A 138 15.44 -2.52 -7.51
C ASP A 138 14.55 -1.52 -6.73
N VAL A 139 13.22 -1.68 -6.78
CA VAL A 139 12.26 -0.77 -6.14
C VAL A 139 11.64 -1.43 -4.91
N ALA A 140 12.13 -1.04 -3.74
CA ALA A 140 11.51 -1.40 -2.46
C ALA A 140 10.27 -0.54 -2.19
N GLY A 141 9.29 -1.08 -1.48
CA GLY A 141 8.09 -0.37 -1.06
C GLY A 141 7.15 -1.25 -0.25
N PHE A 142 5.88 -0.86 -0.21
CA PHE A 142 4.84 -1.62 0.48
C PHE A 142 3.68 -1.92 -0.46
N ASN A 143 3.27 -3.19 -0.50
CA ASN A 143 1.97 -3.57 -1.03
C ASN A 143 0.94 -3.41 0.06
N PHE A 144 -0.16 -2.71 -0.25
CA PHE A 144 -1.32 -2.58 0.62
C PHE A 144 -2.45 -3.39 0.02
N ALA A 145 -3.10 -4.23 0.82
CA ALA A 145 -4.29 -4.94 0.41
C ALA A 145 -5.34 -5.01 1.53
N VAL A 146 -6.62 -4.81 1.17
CA VAL A 146 -7.73 -4.88 2.12
C VAL A 146 -8.98 -5.45 1.47
N TRP A 147 -9.72 -6.27 2.22
CA TRP A 147 -10.97 -6.83 1.74
C TRP A 147 -12.13 -5.90 2.10
N ALA A 148 -12.76 -5.32 1.08
CA ALA A 148 -13.87 -4.38 1.22
C ALA A 148 -14.80 -4.49 0.00
N PRO A 149 -15.49 -5.64 -0.17
CA PRO A 149 -16.22 -5.99 -1.41
C PRO A 149 -17.30 -4.98 -1.80
N ASN A 150 -17.96 -4.40 -0.79
CA ASN A 150 -19.07 -3.46 -1.01
C ASN A 150 -18.62 -1.99 -1.01
N ALA A 151 -17.32 -1.71 -0.94
CA ALA A 151 -16.83 -0.35 -1.04
C ALA A 151 -16.99 0.16 -2.48
N ARG A 152 -17.33 1.44 -2.64
CA ARG A 152 -17.29 2.11 -3.95
C ARG A 152 -15.86 2.51 -4.31
N ARG A 153 -15.06 2.82 -3.30
CA ARG A 153 -13.66 3.23 -3.44
C ARG A 153 -12.92 2.92 -2.15
N VAL A 154 -11.67 2.47 -2.29
CA VAL A 154 -10.71 2.42 -1.20
C VAL A 154 -9.46 3.17 -1.62
N SER A 155 -8.90 3.97 -0.71
CA SER A 155 -7.62 4.66 -0.92
C SER A 155 -6.73 4.47 0.30
N VAL A 156 -5.42 4.35 0.08
CA VAL A 156 -4.46 4.37 1.18
C VAL A 156 -4.14 5.83 1.51
N VAL A 157 -4.37 6.23 2.75
CA VAL A 157 -4.07 7.59 3.25
C VAL A 157 -3.07 7.50 4.37
N GLY A 158 -2.14 8.44 4.43
CA GLY A 158 -1.10 8.46 5.45
C GLY A 158 -0.22 9.69 5.36
N ASP A 159 0.85 9.72 6.17
CA ASP A 159 1.76 10.86 6.24
C ASP A 159 2.40 11.16 4.87
N PHE A 160 2.74 10.12 4.11
CA PHE A 160 3.40 10.20 2.80
C PHE A 160 2.56 10.86 1.70
N ASN A 161 1.23 10.98 1.86
CA ASN A 161 0.36 11.68 0.92
C ASN A 161 -0.50 12.77 1.57
N GLY A 162 -0.11 13.22 2.77
CA GLY A 162 -0.84 14.27 3.49
C GLY A 162 -2.28 13.89 3.82
N TRP A 163 -2.56 12.58 3.95
CA TRP A 163 -3.89 12.05 4.24
C TRP A 163 -4.95 12.36 3.17
N ASP A 164 -4.54 12.56 1.91
CA ASP A 164 -5.41 12.84 0.75
C ASP A 164 -5.76 11.55 -0.01
N GLU A 165 -7.03 11.15 0.01
CA GLU A 165 -7.53 9.93 -0.64
C GLU A 165 -7.48 9.98 -2.17
N ARG A 166 -7.34 11.17 -2.74
CA ARG A 166 -7.33 11.32 -4.19
C ARG A 166 -6.03 10.84 -4.81
N ILE A 167 -4.95 10.78 -4.03
CA ILE A 167 -3.58 10.52 -4.51
C ILE A 167 -3.33 9.02 -4.71
N HIS A 168 -3.78 8.16 -3.78
CA HIS A 168 -3.51 6.71 -3.84
C HIS A 168 -4.80 5.85 -3.77
N PRO A 169 -5.76 6.01 -4.71
CA PRO A 169 -6.88 5.09 -4.83
C PRO A 169 -6.41 3.69 -5.25
N MET A 170 -6.93 2.67 -4.60
CA MET A 170 -6.54 1.27 -4.77
C MET A 170 -7.26 0.63 -5.96
N ARG A 171 -6.66 -0.40 -6.55
CA ARG A 171 -7.22 -1.22 -7.62
C ARG A 171 -8.18 -2.26 -7.03
N HIS A 172 -9.41 -2.33 -7.53
CA HIS A 172 -10.35 -3.40 -7.17
C HIS A 172 -10.05 -4.70 -7.93
N ARG A 173 -9.93 -5.82 -7.23
CA ARG A 173 -9.57 -7.14 -7.79
C ARG A 173 -10.80 -7.99 -8.11
N GLY A 174 -11.68 -7.44 -8.95
CA GLY A 174 -12.87 -8.14 -9.46
C GLY A 174 -13.73 -8.72 -8.34
N ASP A 175 -14.27 -9.92 -8.55
CA ASP A 175 -15.24 -10.54 -7.64
C ASP A 175 -14.68 -10.95 -6.26
N SER A 176 -13.36 -10.87 -6.06
CA SER A 176 -12.75 -11.14 -4.75
C SER A 176 -13.13 -10.08 -3.70
N GLY A 177 -13.46 -8.86 -4.13
CA GLY A 177 -13.68 -7.72 -3.24
C GLY A 177 -12.42 -7.19 -2.56
N ILE A 178 -11.24 -7.67 -2.95
CA ILE A 178 -9.96 -7.18 -2.46
C ILE A 178 -9.57 -5.91 -3.23
N TRP A 179 -9.08 -4.92 -2.50
CA TRP A 179 -8.47 -3.73 -3.03
C TRP A 179 -6.97 -3.81 -2.81
N GLU A 180 -6.14 -3.46 -3.79
CA GLU A 180 -4.69 -3.40 -3.59
C GLU A 180 -3.99 -2.26 -4.31
N ILE A 181 -2.82 -1.89 -3.82
CA ILE A 181 -1.87 -0.98 -4.49
C ILE A 181 -0.46 -1.21 -3.96
N PHE A 182 0.54 -1.11 -4.83
CA PHE A 182 1.94 -1.04 -4.43
C PHE A 182 2.39 0.43 -4.37
N LEU A 183 2.91 0.85 -3.22
CA LEU A 183 3.51 2.17 -3.04
C LEU A 183 5.04 2.07 -3.03
N PRO A 184 5.70 2.43 -4.15
CA PRO A 184 7.15 2.37 -4.27
C PRO A 184 7.85 3.44 -3.43
N GLY A 185 9.02 3.10 -2.88
CA GLY A 185 9.84 4.01 -2.08
C GLY A 185 9.29 4.34 -0.70
N LEU A 186 8.25 3.63 -0.24
CA LEU A 186 7.69 3.84 1.09
C LEU A 186 8.49 3.08 2.16
N ASP A 187 8.89 3.80 3.22
CA ASP A 187 9.67 3.24 4.31
C ASP A 187 8.83 2.52 5.39
N VAL A 188 9.53 1.80 6.26
CA VAL A 188 9.00 1.27 7.51
C VAL A 188 8.70 2.41 8.50
N GLY A 189 7.66 2.27 9.32
CA GLY A 189 7.29 3.25 10.34
C GLY A 189 6.31 4.33 9.86
N GLN A 190 5.77 4.20 8.65
CA GLN A 190 4.82 5.15 8.08
C GLN A 190 3.41 4.87 8.58
N ARG A 191 2.74 5.92 9.06
CA ARG A 191 1.36 5.84 9.54
C ARG A 191 0.40 5.86 8.35
N TYR A 192 -0.61 4.99 8.39
CA TYR A 192 -1.62 4.90 7.36
C TYR A 192 -2.97 4.42 7.88
N LYS A 193 -4.00 4.65 7.07
CA LYS A 193 -5.34 4.07 7.18
C LYS A 193 -5.87 3.76 5.77
N PHE A 194 -6.93 2.95 5.72
CA PHE A 194 -7.75 2.84 4.53
C PHE A 194 -8.90 3.84 4.62
N ARG A 195 -8.95 4.82 3.70
CA ARG A 195 -10.12 5.67 3.51
C ARG A 195 -11.08 4.98 2.56
N ILE A 196 -12.26 4.65 3.05
CA ILE A 196 -13.25 3.82 2.36
C ILE A 196 -14.48 4.69 2.08
N THR A 197 -14.87 4.78 0.81
CA THR A 197 -16.20 5.24 0.42
C THR A 197 -17.14 4.04 0.38
N THR A 198 -18.12 4.00 1.27
CA THR A 198 -19.05 2.88 1.40
C THR A 198 -20.06 2.81 0.25
N CYS A 199 -20.82 1.72 0.16
CA CYS A 199 -21.92 1.58 -0.80
C CYS A 199 -23.02 2.65 -0.65
N THR A 200 -23.15 3.27 0.52
CA THR A 200 -24.08 4.38 0.80
C THR A 200 -23.48 5.76 0.49
N GLY A 201 -22.17 5.83 0.18
CA GLY A 201 -21.45 7.07 -0.11
C GLY A 201 -20.82 7.74 1.11
N GLU A 202 -20.96 7.16 2.30
CA GLU A 202 -20.25 7.61 3.50
C GLU A 202 -18.73 7.39 3.34
N VAL A 203 -17.93 8.31 3.87
CA VAL A 203 -16.46 8.20 3.86
C VAL A 203 -15.98 7.94 5.27
N VAL A 204 -15.30 6.81 5.47
CA VAL A 204 -14.79 6.38 6.77
C VAL A 204 -13.30 6.04 6.70
N ASP A 205 -12.59 6.33 7.78
CA ASP A 205 -11.19 5.94 7.95
C ASP A 205 -11.10 4.70 8.83
N LYS A 206 -10.46 3.64 8.32
CA LYS A 206 -10.29 2.38 9.05
C LYS A 206 -8.81 2.05 9.25
N ALA A 207 -8.50 1.60 10.46
CA ALA A 207 -7.26 0.87 10.71
C ALA A 207 -7.24 -0.40 9.85
N ASP A 208 -6.05 -0.85 9.50
CA ASP A 208 -5.85 -2.06 8.72
C ASP A 208 -6.18 -3.31 9.57
N PRO A 209 -7.12 -4.17 9.14
CA PRO A 209 -7.43 -5.42 9.84
C PRO A 209 -6.24 -6.38 9.94
N PHE A 210 -5.27 -6.26 9.03
CA PHE A 210 -4.04 -7.06 8.94
C PHE A 210 -2.78 -6.26 9.33
N ALA A 211 -2.95 -5.18 10.09
CA ALA A 211 -1.84 -4.37 10.61
C ALA A 211 -0.89 -5.23 11.44
N LEU A 212 0.42 -5.10 11.17
CA LEU A 212 1.46 -5.71 12.00
C LEU A 212 1.81 -4.84 13.22
N THR A 213 1.52 -3.54 13.14
CA THR A 213 1.81 -2.55 14.18
C THR A 213 0.80 -1.41 14.08
N SER A 214 0.49 -0.77 15.21
CA SER A 214 -0.41 0.38 15.30
C SER A 214 0.20 1.49 16.13
N GLU A 215 -0.37 2.70 16.02
CA GLU A 215 -0.14 3.75 16.99
C GLU A 215 -0.58 3.32 18.41
N LEU A 216 -0.04 3.99 19.42
CA LEU A 216 -0.50 3.83 20.80
C LEU A 216 -1.88 4.48 20.96
N PRO A 217 -2.79 3.88 21.75
CA PRO A 217 -4.07 4.50 22.09
C PRO A 217 -3.89 5.91 22.70
N PRO A 218 -4.82 6.86 22.44
CA PRO A 218 -6.09 6.71 21.70
C PRO A 218 -5.95 6.86 20.18
N CYS A 219 -4.73 7.01 19.65
CA CYS A 219 -4.50 7.06 18.21
C CYS A 219 -4.81 5.70 17.56
N THR A 220 -5.14 5.72 16.28
CA THR A 220 -5.76 4.57 15.58
C THR A 220 -5.17 4.27 14.21
N ALA A 221 -4.10 4.96 13.78
CA ALA A 221 -3.46 4.60 12.52
C ALA A 221 -2.70 3.27 12.66
N SER A 222 -2.68 2.52 11.57
CA SER A 222 -1.77 1.40 11.40
C SER A 222 -0.39 1.93 10.99
N ILE A 223 0.67 1.16 11.25
CA ILE A 223 2.05 1.55 10.95
C ILE A 223 2.68 0.48 10.06
N THR A 224 3.33 0.91 8.97
CA THR A 224 4.08 -0.02 8.11
C THR A 224 5.20 -0.67 8.93
N ALA A 225 5.26 -2.01 8.92
CA ALA A 225 6.22 -2.77 9.70
C ALA A 225 6.71 -3.98 8.92
N GLU A 226 7.76 -4.61 9.45
CA GLU A 226 8.46 -5.74 8.84
C GLU A 226 8.79 -6.75 9.94
N LEU A 227 8.40 -8.02 9.73
CA LEU A 227 8.52 -9.08 10.75
C LEU A 227 9.94 -9.64 10.85
N GLU A 228 10.72 -9.56 9.78
CA GLU A 228 12.01 -10.26 9.62
C GLU A 228 13.18 -9.60 10.38
N ARG A 229 12.89 -8.66 11.28
CA ARG A 229 13.92 -7.91 12.03
C ARG A 229 14.42 -8.60 13.29
N TYR A 230 13.72 -9.61 13.79
CA TYR A 230 14.08 -10.31 15.01
C TYR A 230 14.64 -11.70 14.71
N CYS A 231 15.86 -11.96 15.17
CA CYS A 231 16.48 -13.28 15.13
C CYS A 231 16.13 -14.04 16.41
N TRP A 232 15.37 -15.12 16.27
CA TRP A 232 15.03 -16.03 17.36
C TRP A 232 16.25 -16.83 17.83
N GLN A 233 16.20 -17.29 19.07
CA GLN A 233 17.26 -18.09 19.73
C GLN A 233 16.65 -19.23 20.57
N ASP A 234 15.43 -19.66 20.21
CA ASP A 234 14.62 -20.64 20.95
C ASP A 234 14.53 -21.99 20.22
N GLU A 235 15.50 -22.30 19.34
CA GLU A 235 15.46 -23.50 18.51
C GLU A 235 15.39 -24.79 19.35
N ALA A 236 16.17 -24.86 20.44
CA ALA A 236 16.16 -26.00 21.35
C ALA A 236 14.79 -26.21 22.01
N TRP A 237 14.15 -25.12 22.43
CA TRP A 237 12.81 -25.17 23.02
C TRP A 237 11.75 -25.61 22.01
N MET A 238 11.80 -25.09 20.79
CA MET A 238 10.86 -25.44 19.72
C MET A 238 10.98 -26.91 19.28
N ALA A 239 12.20 -27.46 19.28
CA ALA A 239 12.43 -28.88 19.04
C ALA A 239 11.82 -29.75 20.15
N GLU A 240 12.13 -29.48 21.42
CA GLU A 240 11.57 -30.23 22.57
C GLU A 240 10.03 -30.18 22.59
N ARG A 241 9.45 -29.00 22.34
CA ARG A 241 7.99 -28.80 22.38
C ARG A 241 7.23 -29.74 21.42
N THR A 242 7.84 -30.09 20.29
CA THR A 242 7.19 -30.94 19.26
C THR A 242 7.10 -32.40 19.70
N GLU A 243 8.06 -32.86 20.51
CA GLU A 243 8.12 -34.24 21.01
C GLU A 243 7.34 -34.42 22.31
N ARG A 244 7.14 -33.33 23.07
CA ARG A 244 6.55 -33.38 24.41
C ARG A 244 5.02 -33.48 24.38
N SER A 245 4.47 -34.50 25.05
CA SER A 245 3.03 -34.57 25.31
C SER A 245 2.64 -33.64 26.46
N PHE A 246 2.04 -32.50 26.13
CA PHE A 246 1.61 -31.49 27.12
C PHE A 246 0.57 -32.01 28.11
N LEU A 247 -0.23 -33.01 27.74
CA LEU A 247 -1.24 -33.64 28.61
C LEU A 247 -0.62 -34.53 29.70
N HIS A 248 0.64 -34.92 29.55
CA HIS A 248 1.34 -35.82 30.48
C HIS A 248 2.57 -35.16 31.13
N ALA A 249 2.72 -33.84 30.95
CA ALA A 249 3.79 -33.05 31.53
C ALA A 249 3.26 -32.20 32.70
N PRO A 250 4.09 -31.87 33.71
CA PRO A 250 3.70 -30.94 34.75
C PRO A 250 3.41 -29.56 34.13
N MET A 251 2.27 -28.97 34.51
CA MET A 251 1.84 -27.67 34.02
C MET A 251 1.33 -26.84 35.20
N SER A 252 1.99 -25.72 35.46
CA SER A 252 1.55 -24.70 36.41
C SER A 252 1.59 -23.36 35.68
N ILE A 253 0.43 -22.73 35.52
CA ILE A 253 0.28 -21.50 34.72
C ILE A 253 0.13 -20.33 35.68
N TYR A 254 1.01 -19.34 35.54
CA TYR A 254 0.87 -18.03 36.19
C TYR A 254 0.18 -17.07 35.21
N GLU A 255 -1.09 -16.76 35.45
CA GLU A 255 -1.86 -15.83 34.61
C GLU A 255 -1.42 -14.39 34.87
N VAL A 256 -1.20 -13.61 33.79
CA VAL A 256 -0.69 -12.25 33.87
C VAL A 256 -1.44 -11.30 32.93
N HIS A 257 -1.86 -10.15 33.45
CA HIS A 257 -2.25 -8.99 32.65
C HIS A 257 -1.07 -8.01 32.55
N LEU A 258 -0.42 -7.94 31.39
CA LEU A 258 0.84 -7.20 31.21
C LEU A 258 0.74 -5.71 31.55
N GLY A 259 -0.39 -5.05 31.27
CA GLY A 259 -0.58 -3.62 31.52
C GLY A 259 -0.80 -3.24 33.00
N SER A 260 -0.94 -4.22 33.89
CA SER A 260 -1.18 -3.96 35.32
C SER A 260 -0.36 -4.84 36.27
N TRP A 261 0.45 -5.77 35.75
CA TRP A 261 1.34 -6.60 36.56
C TRP A 261 2.36 -5.74 37.33
N GLN A 262 3.00 -4.81 36.64
CA GLN A 262 3.86 -3.79 37.25
C GLN A 262 3.81 -2.52 36.40
N ARG A 263 3.60 -1.37 37.04
CA ARG A 263 3.59 -0.05 36.38
C ARG A 263 4.95 0.61 36.45
N ASP A 264 5.26 1.42 35.44
CA ASP A 264 6.45 2.26 35.42
C ASP A 264 6.10 3.75 35.48
N GLN A 265 7.12 4.61 35.42
CA GLN A 265 6.95 6.07 35.41
C GLN A 265 6.73 6.64 34.00
N SER A 266 6.50 5.81 32.98
CA SER A 266 6.22 6.30 31.64
C SER A 266 4.91 7.08 31.61
N PRO A 267 4.70 7.99 30.63
CA PRO A 267 3.44 8.72 30.50
C PRO A 267 2.20 7.82 30.37
N TYR A 268 2.38 6.58 29.92
CA TYR A 268 1.32 5.58 29.77
C TYR A 268 1.19 4.65 30.99
N GLY A 269 2.19 4.65 31.88
CA GLY A 269 2.26 3.78 33.06
C GLY A 269 2.50 2.30 32.74
N TRP A 270 2.95 1.97 31.54
CA TRP A 270 3.18 0.61 31.08
C TRP A 270 4.66 0.33 30.82
N MET A 271 5.12 -0.84 31.27
CA MET A 271 6.42 -1.36 30.87
C MET A 271 6.38 -1.85 29.43
N ASN A 272 7.45 -1.59 28.68
CA ASN A 272 7.62 -2.21 27.37
C ASN A 272 8.00 -3.71 27.49
N TYR A 273 7.82 -4.46 26.41
CA TYR A 273 8.09 -5.90 26.39
C TYR A 273 9.55 -6.28 26.68
N ARG A 274 10.52 -5.41 26.40
CA ARG A 274 11.94 -5.66 26.69
C ARG A 274 12.21 -5.63 28.19
N VAL A 275 11.58 -4.71 28.93
CA VAL A 275 11.69 -4.64 30.38
C VAL A 275 10.95 -5.82 31.04
N LEU A 276 9.74 -6.14 30.55
CA LEU A 276 8.96 -7.26 31.06
C LEU A 276 9.70 -8.60 30.90
N ALA A 277 10.43 -8.80 29.80
CA ALA A 277 11.21 -10.03 29.59
C ALA A 277 12.18 -10.32 30.74
N HIS A 278 12.84 -9.31 31.31
CA HIS A 278 13.75 -9.49 32.45
C HIS A 278 13.03 -9.48 33.80
N ARG A 279 11.98 -8.66 33.96
CA ARG A 279 11.32 -8.50 35.27
C ARG A 279 10.37 -9.65 35.62
N LEU A 280 9.76 -10.27 34.61
CA LEU A 280 8.74 -11.30 34.79
C LEU A 280 9.29 -12.72 34.59
N VAL A 281 10.30 -12.90 33.75
CA VAL A 281 10.78 -14.25 33.35
C VAL A 281 12.06 -14.67 34.07
N GLU A 282 12.99 -13.73 34.30
CA GLU A 282 14.25 -13.96 35.03
C GLU A 282 14.09 -13.75 36.53
#